data_AF-D3AX68-F1
#
_entry.id   AF-D3AX68-F1
#
_cell.length_a   1.000
_cell.length_b   1.000
_cell.length_c   1.000
_cell.angle_alpha   90.00
_cell.angle_beta   90.00
_cell.angle_gamma   90.00
#
_symmetry.space_group_name_H-M   'P 1'
#
loop_
_entity.id
_entity.type
_entity.pdbx_description
1 polymer ?
#
loop_
_entity_poly.entity_id
_entity_poly.type
_entity_poly.pdbx_seq_one_letter_code
_entity_poly.pdbx_strand_id
1 'polypeptide(L)'
;MQYSKVFAILSVLVLAVTLVQSLEEAKKGPLQISLVEGGPIRNKGSFTNRNAVTNEVALLQFNLIFRNRLTDITNSAGRRTPIRIDNQGTTSTGFFNLQAQINGINGASTVSAVLVSPTCQPNRDKSEQQQIENERKNVIRKVKDAMNKSYDTGKIYTVQCHY
;
A
#
# COMPACT_ATOMS: atom_id res chain seq x y z
N MET A 1 46.64 34.53 -36.63
CA MET A 1 45.33 34.40 -35.92
C MET A 1 44.83 32.96 -36.05
N GLN A 2 45.24 32.03 -35.18
CA GLN A 2 44.85 30.61 -35.35
C GLN A 2 44.75 29.79 -34.05
N TYR A 3 44.78 30.44 -32.88
CA TYR A 3 44.76 29.74 -31.58
C TYR A 3 43.49 29.99 -30.74
N SER A 4 42.54 30.80 -31.22
CA SER A 4 41.35 31.19 -30.44
C SER A 4 40.18 30.20 -30.52
N LYS A 5 40.11 29.34 -31.56
CA LYS A 5 38.97 28.42 -31.75
C LYS A 5 39.09 27.10 -30.96
N VAL A 6 40.30 26.68 -30.59
CA VAL A 6 40.53 25.39 -29.91
C VAL A 6 40.16 25.46 -28.43
N PHE A 7 40.37 26.61 -27.78
CA PHE A 7 40.03 26.78 -26.36
C PHE A 7 38.52 26.84 -26.10
N ALA A 8 37.73 27.41 -27.02
CA ALA A 8 36.28 27.53 -26.84
C ALA A 8 35.55 26.18 -26.90
N ILE A 9 36.03 25.22 -27.70
CA ILE A 9 35.41 23.90 -27.86
C ILE A 9 35.71 23.00 -26.65
N LEU A 10 36.92 23.12 -26.07
CA LEU A 10 37.32 22.33 -24.91
C LEU A 10 36.55 22.73 -23.63
N SER A 11 36.24 24.02 -23.46
CA SER A 11 35.44 24.51 -22.32
C SER A 11 33.96 24.08 -22.37
N VAL A 12 33.38 23.93 -23.57
CA VAL A 12 31.99 23.49 -23.73
C VAL A 12 31.85 21.98 -23.46
N LEU A 13 32.86 21.18 -23.85
CA LEU A 13 32.85 19.74 -23.56
C LEU A 13 33.00 19.43 -22.07
N VAL A 14 33.85 20.17 -21.35
CA VAL A 14 34.05 19.95 -19.91
C VAL A 14 32.81 20.35 -19.11
N LEU A 15 32.10 21.43 -19.49
CA LEU A 15 30.84 21.79 -18.84
C LEU A 15 29.72 20.76 -19.10
N ALA A 16 29.64 20.22 -20.33
CA ALA A 16 28.62 19.23 -20.68
C ALA A 16 28.82 17.90 -19.93
N VAL A 17 30.06 17.46 -19.73
CA VAL A 17 30.35 16.21 -19.00
C VAL A 17 30.07 16.35 -17.49
N THR A 18 30.35 17.51 -16.90
CA THR A 18 30.05 17.73 -15.46
C THR A 18 28.56 17.86 -15.15
N LEU A 19 27.74 18.32 -16.10
CA LEU A 19 26.28 18.39 -15.91
C LEU A 19 25.59 17.03 -16.05
N VAL A 20 26.10 16.13 -16.91
CA VAL A 20 25.51 14.79 -17.12
C VAL A 20 25.77 13.85 -15.95
N GLN A 21 26.82 14.09 -15.14
CA GLN A 21 27.15 13.24 -14.00
C GLN A 21 26.44 13.63 -12.68
N SER A 22 25.68 14.74 -12.62
CA SER A 22 25.21 15.28 -11.34
C SER A 22 23.83 14.82 -10.83
N LEU A 23 23.10 13.93 -11.52
CA LEU A 23 21.73 13.58 -11.11
C LEU A 23 21.33 12.10 -11.30
N GLU A 24 22.27 11.15 -11.32
CA GLU A 24 21.88 9.77 -11.03
C GLU A 24 21.78 9.58 -9.52
N GLU A 25 20.71 10.13 -8.94
CA GLU A 25 20.28 9.77 -7.59
C GLU A 25 20.24 8.23 -7.52
N ALA A 26 21.00 7.64 -6.59
CA ALA A 26 21.12 6.19 -6.51
C ALA A 26 19.71 5.56 -6.41
N LYS A 27 19.32 4.80 -7.43
CA LYS A 27 17.98 4.20 -7.52
C LYS A 27 17.70 3.37 -6.27
N LYS A 28 16.56 3.60 -5.62
CA LYS A 28 16.15 2.86 -4.42
C LYS A 28 16.05 1.36 -4.72
N GLY A 29 16.56 0.53 -3.82
CA GLY A 29 16.39 -0.93 -3.86
C GLY A 29 14.92 -1.35 -3.86
N PRO A 30 14.57 -2.64 -4.09
CA PRO A 30 13.18 -3.07 -4.15
C PRO A 30 12.45 -2.85 -2.81
N LEU A 31 11.19 -2.39 -2.86
CA LEU A 31 10.39 -2.25 -1.63
C LEU A 31 10.22 -3.60 -0.94
N GLN A 32 10.73 -3.69 0.27
CA GLN A 32 10.56 -4.84 1.15
C GLN A 32 9.26 -4.67 1.95
N ILE A 33 8.54 -5.77 2.14
CA ILE A 33 7.24 -5.76 2.84
C ILE A 33 7.30 -6.79 3.96
N SER A 34 7.10 -6.34 5.20
CA SER A 34 7.00 -7.17 6.38
C SER A 34 5.57 -7.25 6.90
N LEU A 35 5.25 -8.39 7.51
CA LEU A 35 3.95 -8.65 8.12
C LEU A 35 4.17 -8.90 9.61
N VAL A 36 3.62 -8.03 10.45
CA VAL A 36 3.74 -8.11 11.90
C VAL A 36 2.39 -8.53 12.48
N GLU A 37 2.39 -9.62 13.25
CA GLU A 37 1.20 -10.05 13.99
C GLU A 37 1.01 -9.16 15.23
N GLY A 38 -0.22 -8.70 15.45
CA GLY A 38 -0.60 -7.87 16.58
C GLY A 38 -1.56 -8.59 17.54
N GLY A 39 -2.21 -7.78 18.38
CA GLY A 39 -3.20 -8.25 19.34
C GLY A 39 -4.54 -8.71 18.72
N PRO A 40 -5.47 -9.21 19.54
CA PRO A 40 -6.79 -9.64 19.08
C PRO A 40 -7.64 -8.49 18.55
N ILE A 41 -8.54 -8.80 17.62
CA ILE A 41 -9.60 -7.87 17.19
C ILE A 41 -10.57 -7.67 18.36
N ARG A 42 -10.67 -6.44 18.87
CA ARG A 42 -11.46 -6.13 20.08
C ARG A 42 -12.97 -6.35 19.88
N ASN A 43 -13.50 -5.96 18.72
CA ASN A 43 -14.91 -6.10 18.36
C ASN A 43 -15.14 -7.27 17.40
N LYS A 44 -14.47 -8.40 17.65
CA LYS A 44 -14.51 -9.56 16.75
C LYS A 44 -15.93 -10.12 16.64
N GLY A 45 -16.47 -10.12 15.42
CA GLY A 45 -17.74 -10.76 15.09
C GLY A 45 -17.57 -12.25 14.81
N SER A 46 -18.65 -13.01 15.00
CA SER A 46 -18.72 -14.42 14.61
C SER A 46 -19.26 -14.54 13.19
N PHE A 47 -18.42 -15.02 12.26
CA PHE A 47 -18.81 -15.24 10.87
C PHE A 47 -18.04 -16.43 10.30
N THR A 48 -18.75 -17.51 9.97
CA THR A 48 -18.13 -18.80 9.61
C THR A 48 -17.88 -18.96 8.11
N ASN A 49 -18.47 -18.12 7.26
CA ASN A 49 -18.31 -18.21 5.82
C ASN A 49 -17.01 -17.54 5.34
N ARG A 50 -15.90 -18.28 5.42
CA ARG A 50 -14.58 -17.85 4.95
C ARG A 50 -14.55 -17.38 3.49
N ASN A 51 -15.32 -18.04 2.63
CA ASN A 51 -15.33 -17.73 1.20
C ASN A 51 -15.89 -16.33 0.94
N ALA A 52 -16.95 -15.93 1.66
CA ALA A 52 -17.48 -14.58 1.53
C ALA A 52 -16.46 -13.50 1.93
N VAL A 53 -15.67 -13.74 2.98
CA VAL A 53 -14.58 -12.83 3.38
C VAL A 53 -13.48 -12.79 2.32
N THR A 54 -13.03 -13.96 1.85
CA THR A 54 -11.95 -14.06 0.85
C THR A 54 -12.34 -13.40 -0.47
N ASN A 55 -13.58 -13.61 -0.93
CA ASN A 55 -14.11 -13.01 -2.15
C ASN A 55 -14.18 -11.48 -2.04
N GLU A 56 -14.58 -10.96 -0.88
CA GLU A 56 -14.61 -9.51 -0.65
C GLU A 56 -13.20 -8.91 -0.60
N VAL A 57 -12.26 -9.57 0.08
CA VAL A 57 -10.83 -9.19 0.13
C VAL A 57 -10.21 -9.15 -1.27
N ALA A 58 -10.61 -10.06 -2.16
CA ALA A 58 -10.12 -10.08 -3.53
C ALA A 58 -10.45 -8.80 -4.32
N LEU A 59 -11.51 -8.07 -3.96
CA LEU A 59 -11.94 -6.84 -4.62
C LEU A 59 -11.11 -5.61 -4.24
N LEU A 60 -10.26 -5.71 -3.21
CA LEU A 60 -9.44 -4.57 -2.79
C LEU A 60 -8.53 -4.06 -3.90
N GLN A 61 -8.50 -2.73 -4.02
CA GLN A 61 -7.67 -1.99 -4.95
C GLN A 61 -6.66 -1.14 -4.17
N PHE A 62 -5.42 -1.06 -4.66
CA PHE A 62 -4.33 -0.38 -3.98
C PHE A 62 -4.65 1.09 -3.64
N ASN A 63 -5.21 1.82 -4.60
CA ASN A 63 -5.57 3.24 -4.46
C ASN A 63 -6.65 3.51 -3.39
N LEU A 64 -7.41 2.50 -2.95
CA LEU A 64 -8.46 2.65 -1.94
C LEU A 64 -7.93 2.47 -0.51
N ILE A 65 -6.81 1.74 -0.35
CA ILE A 65 -6.17 1.50 0.96
C ILE A 65 -5.79 2.81 1.64
N PHE A 66 -5.28 3.76 0.86
CA PHE A 66 -4.69 5.00 1.38
C PHE A 66 -5.69 6.17 1.37
N ARG A 67 -6.99 5.90 1.18
CA ARG A 67 -8.04 6.91 1.32
C ARG A 67 -8.37 7.08 2.79
N ASN A 68 -8.01 8.22 3.38
CA ASN A 68 -8.36 8.52 4.77
C ASN A 68 -9.84 8.92 4.91
N ARG A 69 -10.76 7.98 4.72
CA ARG A 69 -12.21 8.18 4.84
C ARG A 69 -12.88 6.93 5.40
N LEU A 70 -13.87 7.12 6.26
CA LEU A 70 -14.74 6.07 6.80
C LEU A 70 -15.70 5.57 5.72
N THR A 71 -15.25 4.63 4.89
CA THR A 71 -16.02 4.18 3.72
C THR A 71 -15.88 2.70 3.46
N ASP A 72 -16.98 2.10 3.00
CA ASP A 72 -16.98 0.81 2.29
C ASP A 72 -16.21 0.95 0.97
N ILE A 73 -14.99 0.40 0.96
CA ILE A 73 -14.07 0.47 -0.18
C ILE A 73 -14.29 -0.66 -1.19
N THR A 74 -15.19 -1.59 -0.93
CA THR A 74 -15.54 -2.68 -1.86
C THR A 74 -16.93 -2.50 -2.47
N ASN A 75 -17.66 -1.44 -2.11
CA ASN A 75 -19.02 -1.14 -2.60
C ASN A 75 -19.97 -2.34 -2.41
N SER A 76 -19.99 -2.88 -1.19
CA SER A 76 -20.81 -4.03 -0.80
C SER A 76 -22.30 -3.73 -0.84
N ALA A 77 -22.70 -2.49 -0.55
CA ALA A 77 -24.11 -2.09 -0.50
C ALA A 77 -24.81 -2.29 -1.85
N GLY A 78 -24.17 -1.90 -2.95
CA GLY A 78 -24.69 -2.14 -4.30
C GLY A 78 -24.75 -3.62 -4.70
N ARG A 79 -23.91 -4.46 -4.09
CA ARG A 79 -23.80 -5.90 -4.40
C ARG A 79 -24.57 -6.82 -3.44
N ARG A 80 -25.12 -6.28 -2.34
CA ARG A 80 -25.84 -7.01 -1.29
C ARG A 80 -25.04 -8.19 -0.71
N THR A 81 -23.72 -8.01 -0.53
CA THR A 81 -22.86 -9.04 0.07
C THR A 81 -22.94 -9.04 1.59
N PRO A 82 -22.70 -10.19 2.26
CA PRO A 82 -22.74 -10.27 3.72
C PRO A 82 -21.53 -9.62 4.38
N ILE A 83 -20.43 -9.43 3.65
CA ILE A 83 -19.20 -8.80 4.11
C ILE A 83 -18.95 -7.56 3.26
N ARG A 84 -18.41 -6.53 3.91
CA ARG A 84 -17.82 -5.35 3.29
C ARG A 84 -16.40 -5.15 3.81
N ILE A 85 -15.60 -4.39 3.09
CA ILE A 85 -14.32 -3.92 3.63
C ILE A 85 -14.39 -2.41 3.77
N ASP A 86 -14.19 -1.95 4.99
CA ASP A 86 -14.17 -0.54 5.31
C ASP A 86 -12.73 -0.07 5.51
N ASN A 87 -12.46 1.15 5.06
CA ASN A 87 -11.35 1.92 5.57
C ASN A 87 -11.85 2.69 6.80
N GLN A 88 -11.39 2.33 7.99
CA GLN A 88 -11.80 2.91 9.28
C GLN A 88 -10.93 4.13 9.66
N GLY A 89 -10.33 4.80 8.65
CA GLY A 89 -9.49 5.96 8.82
C GLY A 89 -8.06 5.60 9.20
N THR A 90 -7.39 6.52 9.89
CA THR A 90 -6.00 6.39 10.32
C THR A 90 -5.87 6.29 11.83
N THR A 91 -4.95 5.44 12.28
CA THR A 91 -4.53 5.38 13.69
C THR A 91 -3.76 6.65 14.09
N SER A 92 -3.53 6.85 15.39
CA SER A 92 -2.72 7.97 15.89
C SER A 92 -1.29 7.99 15.34
N THR A 93 -0.75 6.83 14.94
CA THR A 93 0.57 6.68 14.32
C THR A 93 0.51 6.72 12.78
N GLY A 94 -0.64 7.06 12.20
CA GLY A 94 -0.80 7.27 10.75
C GLY A 94 -1.03 5.99 9.93
N PHE A 95 -1.15 4.82 10.54
CA PHE A 95 -1.48 3.58 9.83
C PHE A 95 -2.94 3.60 9.36
N PHE A 96 -3.19 3.15 8.13
CA PHE A 96 -4.53 2.98 7.58
C PHE A 96 -5.17 1.72 8.12
N ASN A 97 -6.38 1.82 8.65
CA ASN A 97 -7.08 0.74 9.34
C ASN A 97 -8.13 0.13 8.40
N LEU A 98 -7.83 -1.03 7.82
CA LEU A 98 -8.76 -1.78 6.98
C LEU A 98 -9.46 -2.85 7.81
N GLN A 99 -10.78 -2.93 7.70
CA GLN A 99 -11.57 -3.93 8.42
C GLN A 99 -12.58 -4.60 7.50
N ALA A 100 -12.56 -5.94 7.46
CA ALA A 100 -13.68 -6.69 6.93
C ALA A 100 -14.78 -6.74 8.00
N GLN A 101 -15.99 -6.32 7.64
CA GLN A 101 -17.11 -6.20 8.57
C GLN A 101 -18.35 -6.91 8.05
N ILE A 102 -19.12 -7.49 8.97
CA ILE A 102 -20.41 -8.09 8.67
C ILE A 102 -21.42 -6.97 8.40
N ASN A 103 -22.13 -7.05 7.28
CA ASN A 103 -23.19 -6.12 6.93
C ASN A 103 -24.43 -6.31 7.79
N GLY A 104 -25.06 -5.20 8.20
CA GLY A 104 -26.27 -5.20 9.02
C GLY A 104 -26.06 -5.51 10.51
N ILE A 105 -24.81 -5.69 10.97
CA ILE A 105 -24.49 -5.93 12.38
C ILE A 105 -23.85 -4.71 13.02
N ASN A 106 -24.42 -4.25 14.12
CA ASN A 106 -23.86 -3.21 14.98
C ASN A 106 -22.99 -3.84 16.08
N GLY A 107 -21.91 -3.16 16.48
CA GLY A 107 -21.01 -3.62 17.55
C GLY A 107 -19.95 -4.61 17.07
N ALA A 108 -20.03 -5.86 17.53
CA ALA A 108 -19.06 -6.92 17.23
C ALA A 108 -19.22 -7.44 15.79
N SER A 109 -18.83 -6.61 14.80
CA SER A 109 -19.01 -6.89 13.37
C SER A 109 -17.70 -7.11 12.62
N THR A 110 -16.54 -6.82 13.22
CA THR A 110 -15.25 -6.94 12.52
C THR A 110 -14.78 -8.39 12.52
N VAL A 111 -14.51 -8.97 11.36
CA VAL A 111 -14.06 -10.37 11.23
C VAL A 111 -12.60 -10.48 10.81
N SER A 112 -12.04 -9.41 10.25
CA SER A 112 -10.63 -9.29 9.88
C SER A 112 -10.21 -7.82 9.98
N ALA A 113 -8.98 -7.57 10.42
CA ALA A 113 -8.44 -6.23 10.59
C ALA A 113 -6.95 -6.18 10.23
N VAL A 114 -6.59 -5.19 9.41
CA VAL A 114 -5.23 -4.95 8.97
C VAL A 114 -4.88 -3.48 9.10
N LEU A 115 -3.69 -3.20 9.63
CA LEU A 115 -3.08 -1.88 9.64
C LEU A 115 -2.05 -1.80 8.51
N VAL A 116 -2.14 -0.78 7.66
CA VAL A 116 -1.19 -0.58 6.56
C VAL A 116 -0.38 0.69 6.81
N SER A 117 0.94 0.54 6.84
CA SER A 117 1.86 1.67 7.01
C SER A 117 1.75 2.66 5.84
N PRO A 118 1.83 3.98 6.07
CA PRO A 118 1.94 4.96 4.98
C PRO A 118 3.20 4.74 4.11
N THR A 119 4.25 4.11 4.66
CA THR A 119 5.47 3.77 3.91
C THR A 119 5.25 2.74 2.81
N CYS A 120 4.09 2.08 2.79
CA CYS A 120 3.70 1.17 1.72
C CYS A 120 3.16 1.87 0.47
N GLN A 121 3.11 3.21 0.45
CA GLN A 121 2.94 3.98 -0.77
C GLN A 121 4.30 4.11 -1.47
N PRO A 122 4.47 3.59 -2.70
CA PRO A 122 5.72 3.70 -3.43
C PRO A 122 6.19 5.15 -3.51
N ASN A 123 7.39 5.40 -3.01
CA ASN A 123 8.04 6.69 -3.02
C ASN A 123 9.25 6.62 -3.96
N ARG A 124 8.97 6.64 -5.26
CA ARG A 124 9.94 6.59 -6.35
C ARG A 124 9.73 7.73 -7.32
N ASP A 125 10.75 7.98 -8.13
CA ASP A 125 10.63 8.94 -9.21
C ASP A 125 9.55 8.50 -10.21
N LYS A 126 8.84 9.47 -10.80
CA LYS A 126 7.75 9.17 -11.75
C LYS A 126 8.25 8.55 -13.05
N SER A 127 9.54 8.61 -13.37
CA SER A 127 10.12 7.86 -14.48
C SER A 127 10.14 6.35 -14.23
N GLU A 128 10.08 5.89 -12.98
CA GLU A 128 10.11 4.47 -12.60
C GLU A 128 8.71 3.81 -12.59
N GLN A 129 7.82 4.15 -13.54
CA GLN A 129 6.41 3.71 -13.53
C GLN A 129 6.22 2.20 -13.38
N GLN A 130 7.03 1.40 -14.09
CA GLN A 130 6.95 -0.05 -14.01
C GLN A 130 7.26 -0.57 -12.60
N GLN A 131 8.26 0.01 -11.94
CA GLN A 131 8.65 -0.39 -10.60
C GLN A 131 7.60 0.05 -9.57
N ILE A 132 7.06 1.26 -9.71
CA ILE A 132 5.94 1.75 -8.90
C ILE A 132 4.76 0.76 -8.99
N GLU A 133 4.38 0.35 -10.20
CA GLU A 133 3.26 -0.57 -10.39
C GLU A 133 3.53 -1.97 -9.80
N ASN A 134 4.76 -2.47 -9.93
CA ASN A 134 5.17 -3.73 -9.30
C ASN A 134 5.09 -3.65 -7.76
N GLU A 135 5.51 -2.54 -7.17
CA GLU A 135 5.42 -2.32 -5.73
C GLU A 135 3.96 -2.24 -5.27
N ARG A 136 3.10 -1.52 -6.00
CA ARG A 136 1.66 -1.48 -5.73
C ARG A 136 1.03 -2.87 -5.73
N LYS A 137 1.34 -3.69 -6.74
CA LYS A 137 0.89 -5.09 -6.86
C LYS A 137 1.36 -5.96 -5.70
N ASN A 138 2.60 -5.78 -5.27
CA ASN A 138 3.15 -6.53 -4.13
C ASN A 138 2.52 -6.12 -2.81
N VAL A 139 2.33 -4.83 -2.57
CA VAL A 139 1.66 -4.31 -1.38
C VAL A 139 0.21 -4.80 -1.31
N ILE A 140 -0.58 -4.64 -2.37
CA ILE A 140 -1.98 -5.07 -2.36
C ILE A 140 -2.09 -6.59 -2.14
N ARG A 141 -1.19 -7.39 -2.74
CA ARG A 141 -1.15 -8.84 -2.51
C ARG A 141 -0.88 -9.16 -1.04
N LYS A 142 0.06 -8.46 -0.40
CA LYS A 142 0.37 -8.67 1.02
C LYS A 142 -0.72 -8.17 1.96
N VAL A 143 -1.42 -7.10 1.62
CA VAL A 143 -2.60 -6.65 2.38
C VAL A 143 -3.73 -7.67 2.29
N LYS A 144 -4.01 -8.22 1.10
CA LYS A 144 -5.01 -9.29 0.93
C LYS A 144 -4.66 -10.55 1.72
N ASP A 145 -3.40 -10.96 1.67
CA ASP A 145 -2.86 -12.08 2.47
C ASP A 145 -3.04 -11.84 3.98
N ALA A 146 -2.65 -10.64 4.46
CA ALA A 146 -2.82 -10.23 5.84
C ALA A 146 -4.29 -10.24 6.30
N MET A 147 -5.22 -9.81 5.45
CA MET A 147 -6.65 -9.81 5.78
C MET A 147 -7.20 -11.23 5.90
N ASN A 148 -6.81 -12.14 5.00
CA ASN A 148 -7.21 -13.54 5.10
C ASN A 148 -6.62 -14.19 6.36
N LYS A 149 -5.34 -13.93 6.67
CA LYS A 149 -4.69 -14.44 7.89
C LYS A 149 -5.30 -13.86 9.17
N SER A 150 -5.72 -12.60 9.13
CA SER A 150 -6.44 -11.94 10.23
C SER A 150 -7.79 -12.60 10.50
N TYR A 151 -8.54 -12.96 9.44
CA TYR A 151 -9.78 -13.72 9.57
C TYR A 151 -9.55 -15.07 10.26
N ASP A 152 -8.56 -15.83 9.77
CA ASP A 152 -8.27 -17.18 10.25
C ASP A 152 -7.81 -17.18 11.73
N THR A 153 -7.07 -16.15 12.17
CA THR A 153 -6.49 -16.10 13.53
C THR A 153 -7.26 -15.21 14.51
N GLY A 154 -8.11 -14.30 14.02
CA GLY A 154 -8.75 -13.26 14.84
C GLY A 154 -7.80 -12.18 15.38
N LYS A 155 -6.59 -12.08 14.84
CA LYS A 155 -5.58 -11.09 15.24
C LYS A 155 -5.49 -9.98 14.22
N ILE A 156 -5.11 -8.79 14.68
CA ILE A 156 -4.77 -7.66 13.82
C ILE A 156 -3.41 -7.93 13.20
N TYR A 157 -3.26 -7.69 11.90
CA TYR A 157 -1.95 -7.74 11.23
C TYR A 157 -1.53 -6.36 10.75
N THR A 158 -0.24 -6.07 10.85
CA THR A 158 0.35 -4.82 10.36
C THR A 158 1.23 -5.10 9.15
N VAL A 159 0.95 -4.42 8.03
CA VAL A 159 1.78 -4.44 6.83
C VAL A 159 2.69 -3.21 6.87
N GLN A 160 3.99 -3.45 6.93
CA GLN A 160 5.02 -2.40 6.95
C GLN A 160 5.91 -2.55 5.73
N CYS A 161 6.37 -1.41 5.21
CA CYS A 161 7.23 -1.39 4.03
C CYS A 161 8.47 -0.53 4.26
N HIS A 162 9.60 -0.97 3.74
CA HIS A 162 10.90 -0.31 3.84
C HIS A 162 11.69 -0.50 2.54
N TYR A 163 12.55 0.46 2.22
CA TYR A 163 13.47 0.41 1.09
C TYR A 163 14.85 -0.07 1.56
#